data_AF-A0A1X1VXU0-F1
#
_entry.id   AF-A0A1X1VXU0-F1
#
_cell.length_a   1.000
_cell.length_b   1.000
_cell.length_c   1.000
_cell.angle_alpha   90.00
_cell.angle_beta   90.00
_cell.angle_gamma   90.00
#
_symmetry.space_group_name_H-M   'P 1'
#
loop_
_entity.id
_entity.type
_entity.pdbx_description
1 polymer ?
#
loop_
_entity_poly.entity_id
_entity_poly.type
_entity_poly.pdbx_seq_one_letter_code
_entity_poly.pdbx_strand_id
1 'polypeptide(L)'
;MRTTIDAAGRLVIPKPIRDRLGLHGNQEVEIVERDGRIEIEPAPTDVELVREGSVIVARPKRSLPPLTDDIVREALDRVRR
;
A
#
# COMPACT_ATOMS: atom_id res chain seq x y z
N MET A 1 5.66 8.63 19.30
CA MET A 1 4.47 8.23 20.08
C MET A 1 4.67 6.81 20.61
N ARG A 2 3.99 6.43 21.69
CA ARG A 2 3.98 5.06 22.22
C ARG A 2 2.54 4.55 22.19
N THR A 3 2.37 3.27 21.90
CA THR A 3 1.08 2.57 21.92
C THR A 3 1.29 1.19 22.53
N THR A 4 0.21 0.48 22.86
CA THR A 4 0.25 -0.86 23.47
C THR A 4 -0.22 -1.91 22.47
N ILE A 5 0.20 -3.15 22.69
CA ILE A 5 -0.41 -4.32 22.07
C ILE A 5 -1.69 -4.62 22.86
N ASP A 6 -2.81 -4.82 22.16
CA ASP A 6 -4.08 -5.12 22.80
C ASP A 6 -4.12 -6.58 23.33
N ALA A 7 -5.19 -6.94 24.04
CA ALA A 7 -5.35 -8.28 24.61
C ALA A 7 -5.39 -9.41 23.57
N ALA A 8 -5.65 -9.07 22.29
CA ALA A 8 -5.65 -10.03 21.19
C ALA A 8 -4.28 -10.13 20.50
N GLY A 9 -3.25 -9.44 21.01
CA GLY A 9 -1.91 -9.47 20.42
C GLY A 9 -1.74 -8.53 19.21
N ARG A 10 -2.64 -7.58 19.00
CA ARG A 10 -2.61 -6.68 17.83
C ARG A 10 -1.98 -5.34 18.17
N LEU A 11 -1.23 -4.79 17.22
CA LEU A 11 -0.76 -3.41 17.26
C LEU A 11 -1.72 -2.52 16.45
N VAL A 12 -2.34 -1.53 17.10
CA VAL A 12 -3.17 -0.55 16.40
C VAL A 12 -2.31 0.59 15.88
N ILE A 13 -2.23 0.72 14.55
CA ILE A 13 -1.57 1.87 13.91
C ILE A 13 -2.54 3.07 13.96
N PRO A 14 -2.16 4.20 14.59
CA PRO A 14 -3.01 5.38 14.65
C PRO A 14 -3.38 5.93 13.28
N LYS A 15 -4.62 6.42 13.14
CA LYS A 15 -5.18 6.92 11.87
C LYS A 15 -4.24 7.89 11.12
N PRO A 16 -3.63 8.91 11.75
CA PRO A 16 -2.75 9.83 11.02
C PRO A 16 -1.51 9.17 10.40
N ILE A 17 -1.01 8.08 10.99
CA ILE A 17 0.10 7.30 10.41
C ILE A 17 -0.42 6.47 9.25
N ARG A 18 -1.57 5.80 9.43
CA ARG A 18 -2.20 5.01 8.37
C ARG A 18 -2.47 5.84 7.12
N ASP A 19 -3.09 7.01 7.30
CA ASP A 19 -3.46 7.89 6.19
C ASP A 19 -2.21 8.35 5.40
N ARG A 20 -1.10 8.67 6.09
CA ARG A 20 0.17 9.05 5.42
C ARG A 20 0.82 7.89 4.66
N LEU A 21 0.71 6.67 5.17
CA LEU A 21 1.30 5.47 4.57
C LEU A 21 0.37 4.77 3.58
N GLY A 22 -0.84 5.29 3.33
CA GLY A 22 -1.82 4.64 2.46
C GLY A 22 -2.30 3.30 3.03
N LEU A 23 -2.37 3.17 4.36
CA LEU A 23 -2.83 1.96 5.03
C LEU A 23 -4.36 2.00 5.22
N HIS A 24 -5.11 1.38 4.33
CA HIS A 24 -6.57 1.33 4.37
C HIS A 24 -7.11 0.05 5.03
N GLY A 25 -8.35 0.09 5.50
CA GLY A 25 -9.00 -1.09 6.07
C GLY A 25 -9.31 -2.13 4.99
N ASN A 26 -9.26 -3.41 5.34
CA ASN A 26 -9.52 -4.54 4.44
C ASN A 26 -8.56 -4.67 3.24
N GLN A 27 -7.39 -4.03 3.30
CA GLN A 27 -6.32 -4.25 2.34
C GLN A 27 -5.31 -5.26 2.87
N GLU A 28 -4.66 -5.98 1.96
CA GLU A 28 -3.50 -6.80 2.29
C GLU A 28 -2.26 -5.91 2.49
N VAL A 29 -1.43 -6.29 3.45
CA VAL A 29 -0.16 -5.63 3.74
C VAL A 29 0.94 -6.68 3.78
N GLU A 30 2.11 -6.31 3.31
CA GLU A 30 3.32 -7.11 3.49
C GLU A 30 3.98 -6.70 4.81
N ILE A 31 4.41 -7.69 5.59
CA ILE A 31 5.05 -7.50 6.89
C ILE A 31 6.37 -8.27 6.86
N VAL A 32 7.47 -7.54 7.01
CA VAL A 32 8.81 -8.13 7.05
C VAL A 32 9.56 -7.67 8.29
N GLU A 33 10.37 -8.57 8.85
CA GLU A 33 11.32 -8.23 9.90
C GLU A 33 12.65 -7.85 9.24
N ARG A 34 13.13 -6.65 9.54
CA ARG A 34 14.41 -6.13 9.06
C ARG A 34 15.11 -5.36 10.17
N ASP A 35 16.34 -5.76 10.49
CA ASP A 35 17.20 -5.08 11.47
C ASP A 35 16.52 -4.85 12.84
N GLY A 36 15.76 -5.85 13.31
CA GLY A 36 15.00 -5.78 14.57
C GLY A 36 13.81 -4.83 14.52
N ARG A 37 13.35 -4.44 13.33
CA ARG A 37 12.16 -3.62 13.08
C ARG A 37 11.16 -4.40 12.25
N ILE A 38 9.89 -4.08 12.45
CA ILE A 38 8.82 -4.54 11.56
C ILE A 38 8.60 -3.45 10.51
N GLU A 39 8.82 -3.78 9.25
CA GLU A 39 8.42 -2.95 8.11
C GLU A 39 7.05 -3.43 7.63
N ILE A 40 6.14 -2.48 7.42
CA ILE A 40 4.76 -2.74 6.99
C ILE A 40 4.48 -1.85 5.79
N GLU A 41 4.12 -2.46 4.67
CA GLU A 41 3.79 -1.76 3.44
C GLU A 41 2.51 -2.32 2.80
N PRO A 42 1.77 -1.52 2.00
CA PRO A 42 0.69 -2.05 1.18
C PRO A 42 1.20 -3.20 0.31
N ALA A 43 0.47 -4.31 0.26
CA ALA A 43 0.88 -5.44 -0.56
C ALA A 43 1.02 -5.01 -2.03
N PRO A 44 2.11 -5.39 -2.72
CA PRO A 44 2.30 -5.06 -4.12
C PRO A 44 1.18 -5.68 -4.96
N THR A 45 0.88 -5.04 -6.09
CA THR A 45 -0.05 -5.66 -7.04
C THR A 45 0.65 -6.82 -7.74
N ASP A 46 0.07 -8.00 -7.64
CA ASP A 46 0.48 -9.14 -8.42
C ASP A 46 0.33 -8.87 -9.92
N VAL A 47 1.46 -8.92 -10.61
CA VAL A 47 1.56 -8.69 -12.05
C VAL A 47 2.19 -9.88 -12.77
N GLU A 48 1.86 -10.02 -14.04
CA GLU A 48 2.59 -10.81 -15.02
C GLU A 48 3.30 -9.88 -16.00
N LEU A 49 4.51 -10.26 -16.44
CA LEU A 49 5.24 -9.50 -17.45
C LEU A 49 4.88 -10.03 -18.84
N VAL A 50 4.28 -9.19 -19.67
CA VAL A 50 3.78 -9.55 -21.01
C VAL A 50 4.48 -8.69 -22.06
N ARG A 51 4.86 -9.29 -23.19
CA ARG A 51 5.43 -8.55 -24.32
C ARG A 51 4.30 -7.98 -25.19
N GLU A 52 4.28 -6.66 -25.36
CA GLU A 52 3.35 -5.94 -26.24
C GLU A 52 4.16 -5.17 -27.29
N GLY A 53 4.17 -5.68 -28.53
CA GLY A 53 5.01 -5.12 -29.59
C GLY A 53 6.50 -5.14 -29.21
N SER A 54 7.10 -3.96 -29.13
CA SER A 54 8.52 -3.77 -28.77
C SER A 54 8.78 -3.58 -27.27
N VAL A 55 7.74 -3.53 -26.43
CA VAL A 55 7.87 -3.24 -24.98
C VAL A 55 7.45 -4.42 -24.10
N ILE A 56 7.91 -4.41 -22.84
CA ILE A 56 7.44 -5.32 -21.79
C ILE A 56 6.52 -4.52 -20.87
N VAL A 57 5.34 -5.07 -20.59
CA VAL A 57 4.29 -4.45 -19.78
C VAL A 57 4.03 -5.31 -18.55
N ALA A 58 3.93 -4.69 -17.38
CA ALA A 58 3.46 -5.34 -16.16
C ALA A 58 1.93 -5.30 -16.14
N ARG A 59 1.29 -6.45 -16.41
CA ARG A 59 -0.16 -6.58 -16.44
C ARG A 59 -0.67 -7.16 -15.11
N PRO A 60 -1.63 -6.52 -14.44
CA PRO A 60 -2.23 -7.06 -13.21
C PRO A 60 -2.88 -8.42 -13.45
N LYS A 61 -2.68 -9.37 -12.54
CA LYS A 61 -3.33 -10.70 -12.59
C LYS A 61 -4.81 -10.66 -12.22
N ARG A 62 -5.25 -9.57 -11.59
CA ARG A 62 -6.66 -9.31 -11.23
C ARG A 62 -7.10 -7.97 -11.78
N SER A 63 -8.40 -7.82 -12.01
CA SER A 63 -8.97 -6.51 -12.35
C SER A 63 -8.70 -5.53 -11.21
N LEU A 64 -8.14 -4.38 -11.56
CA LEU A 64 -7.94 -3.27 -10.63
C LEU A 64 -9.04 -2.23 -10.84
N PRO A 65 -9.39 -1.46 -9.79
CA PRO A 65 -10.22 -0.28 -9.94
C PRO A 65 -9.63 0.67 -10.99
N PRO A 66 -10.46 1.40 -11.75
CA PRO A 66 -9.96 2.38 -12.71
C PRO A 66 -9.19 3.48 -11.98
N LEU A 67 -8.12 3.96 -12.60
CA LEU A 67 -7.45 5.18 -12.17
C LEU A 67 -8.34 6.37 -12.55
N THR A 68 -9.01 6.97 -11.57
CA THR A 68 -9.89 8.11 -11.77
C THR A 68 -9.15 9.43 -11.61
N ASP A 69 -9.71 10.50 -12.18
CA ASP A 69 -9.18 11.86 -12.03
C ASP A 69 -9.07 12.31 -10.57
N ASP A 70 -9.99 11.85 -9.72
CA ASP A 70 -9.97 12.14 -8.28
C ASP A 70 -8.76 11.50 -7.59
N ILE A 71 -8.44 10.23 -7.92
CA ILE A 71 -7.26 9.54 -7.39
C ILE A 71 -5.99 10.28 -7.82
N VAL A 72 -5.92 10.69 -9.09
CA VAL A 72 -4.78 11.45 -9.63
C VAL A 72 -4.64 12.79 -8.92
N ARG A 73 -5.74 13.53 -8.73
CA ARG A 73 -5.73 14.83 -8.05
C ARG A 73 -5.27 14.71 -6.61
N GLU A 74 -5.80 13.73 -5.87
CA GLU A 74 -5.40 13.49 -4.48
C GLU A 74 -3.90 13.17 -4.36
N ALA A 75 -3.37 12.34 -5.25
CA ALA A 75 -1.95 12.01 -5.27
C ALA A 75 -1.08 13.24 -5.54
N LEU A 76 -1.45 14.08 -6.51
CA LEU A 76 -0.73 15.32 -6.83
C LEU A 76 -0.76 16.31 -5.67
N ASP A 77 -1.91 16.47 -5.01
CA ASP A 77 -2.07 17.37 -3.86
C ASP A 77 -1.26 16.90 -2.64
N ARG A 78 -1.02 15.60 -2.52
CA ARG A 78 -0.17 15.02 -1.47
C ARG A 78 1.31 15.30 -1.68
N VAL A 79 1.78 15.28 -2.93
CA VAL A 79 3.19 15.51 -3.28
C VAL A 79 3.55 17.00 -3.25
N ARG A 80 2.59 17.89 -3.52
CA ARG A 80 2.81 19.35 -3.57
C ARG A 80 2.87 20.05 -2.20
N ARG A 81 2.56 19.36 -1.10
CA ARG A 81 2.65 19.88 0.27
C ARG A 81 3.94 19.44 0.94
#